data_AF-B3ECH4-F1
#
_entry.id   AF-B3ECH4-F1
#
_cell.length_a   1.000
_cell.length_b   1.000
_cell.length_c   1.000
_cell.angle_alpha   90.00
_cell.angle_beta   90.00
_cell.angle_gamma   90.00
#
_symmetry.space_group_name_H-M   'P 1'
#
loop_
_entity.id
_entity.type
_entity.pdbx_description
1 polymer ?
#
loop_
_entity_poly.entity_id
_entity_poly.type
_entity_poly.pdbx_seq_one_letter_code
_entity_poly.pdbx_strand_id
1 'polypeptide(L)'
;MTYMSDVKKQAKDILEETLDREAVIVLARISEEMQLLFNAHPEPDHGEVSRIVTGFFLEKGKSEAFIEDWINTSLEYGRTRGLSGSDLPRAMLSDLGVFRFMSFLKDKGLTDEQITIVLTGAVQQAASGKSEPGDGNGQSSC
;
A
#
# COMPACT_ATOMS: atom_id res chain seq x y z
N MET A 1 4.07 21.64 16.36
CA MET A 1 3.81 20.21 16.16
C MET A 1 2.40 20.11 15.59
N THR A 2 2.25 20.32 14.27
CA THR A 2 0.95 20.64 13.65
C THR A 2 0.79 19.99 12.27
N TYR A 3 1.86 20.00 11.47
CA TYR A 3 1.89 19.49 10.09
C TYR A 3 1.41 18.03 9.90
N MET A 4 1.62 17.16 10.89
CA MET A 4 1.26 15.73 10.79
C MET A 4 -0.22 15.45 11.03
N SER A 5 -0.90 16.26 11.85
CA SER A 5 -2.35 16.16 12.04
C SER A 5 -3.10 16.64 10.80
N ASP A 6 -2.51 17.63 10.11
CA ASP A 6 -3.11 18.29 8.96
C ASP A 6 -3.20 17.34 7.75
N VAL A 7 -2.15 16.57 7.46
CA VAL A 7 -2.11 15.63 6.32
C VAL A 7 -3.15 14.50 6.47
N LYS A 8 -3.32 13.94 7.67
CA LYS A 8 -4.33 12.89 7.91
C LYS A 8 -5.75 13.40 7.71
N LYS A 9 -6.04 14.61 8.22
CA LYS A 9 -7.34 15.25 8.04
C LYS A 9 -7.58 15.56 6.56
N GLN A 10 -6.58 16.14 5.88
CA GLN A 10 -6.68 16.46 4.46
C GLN A 10 -6.87 15.22 3.59
N ALA A 11 -6.18 14.11 3.88
CA ALA A 11 -6.38 12.84 3.20
C ALA A 11 -7.82 12.32 3.37
N LYS A 12 -8.39 12.45 4.58
CA LYS A 12 -9.78 12.09 4.85
C LYS A 12 -10.75 12.98 4.07
N ASP A 13 -10.56 14.30 4.13
CA ASP A 13 -11.42 15.27 3.45
C ASP A 13 -11.44 15.02 1.93
N ILE A 14 -10.28 14.78 1.30
CA ILE A 14 -10.17 14.43 -0.13
C ILE A 14 -10.99 13.18 -0.46
N LEU A 15 -10.88 12.14 0.36
CA LEU A 15 -11.61 10.89 0.14
C LEU A 15 -13.12 11.08 0.30
N GLU A 16 -13.58 11.82 1.30
CA GLU A 16 -15.01 12.08 1.54
C GLU A 16 -15.64 12.97 0.47
N GLU A 17 -14.89 13.92 -0.09
CA GLU A 17 -15.36 14.79 -1.17
C GLU A 17 -15.42 14.09 -2.54
N THR A 18 -14.52 13.12 -2.77
CA THR A 18 -14.36 12.51 -4.09
C THR A 18 -15.01 11.12 -4.21
N LEU A 19 -15.03 10.35 -3.12
CA LEU A 19 -15.51 8.97 -3.14
C LEU A 19 -16.94 8.86 -2.63
N ASP A 20 -17.79 8.25 -3.45
CA ASP A 20 -19.09 7.76 -2.99
C ASP A 20 -18.95 6.52 -2.08
N ARG A 21 -20.06 6.10 -1.49
CA ARG A 21 -20.10 4.94 -0.59
C ARG A 21 -19.64 3.64 -1.27
N GLU A 22 -19.92 3.46 -2.55
CA GLU A 22 -19.51 2.25 -3.29
C GLU A 22 -18.00 2.26 -3.52
N ALA A 23 -17.44 3.42 -3.85
CA ALA A 23 -16.01 3.60 -4.02
C ALA A 23 -15.25 3.33 -2.73
N VAL A 24 -15.76 3.75 -1.57
CA VAL A 24 -15.17 3.41 -0.26
C VAL A 24 -15.17 1.90 -0.01
N ILE A 25 -16.24 1.18 -0.39
CA ILE A 25 -16.31 -0.29 -0.26
C ILE A 25 -15.26 -0.96 -1.14
N VAL A 26 -15.08 -0.50 -2.39
CA VAL A 26 -14.06 -1.04 -3.29
C VAL A 26 -12.66 -0.77 -2.75
N LEU A 27 -12.41 0.42 -2.20
CA LEU A 27 -11.13 0.76 -1.57
C LEU A 27 -10.82 -0.17 -0.39
N ALA A 28 -11.80 -0.42 0.49
CA ALA A 28 -11.66 -1.35 1.60
C ALA A 28 -11.37 -2.78 1.14
N ARG A 29 -12.02 -3.21 0.06
CA ARG A 29 -11.79 -4.53 -0.55
C ARG A 29 -10.37 -4.66 -1.12
N ILE A 30 -9.82 -3.61 -1.74
CA ILE A 30 -8.41 -3.61 -2.20
C ILE A 30 -7.48 -3.80 -0.99
N SER A 31 -7.71 -3.10 0.13
CA SER A 31 -6.94 -3.29 1.37
C SER A 31 -6.99 -4.74 1.85
N GLU A 32 -8.19 -5.30 1.93
CA GLU A 32 -8.44 -6.66 2.43
C GLU A 32 -7.77 -7.72 1.55
N GLU A 33 -7.91 -7.60 0.23
CA GLU A 33 -7.27 -8.52 -0.72
C GLU A 33 -5.74 -8.46 -0.61
N MET A 34 -5.17 -7.27 -0.44
CA MET A 34 -3.72 -7.14 -0.21
C MET A 34 -3.30 -7.75 1.14
N GLN A 35 -4.10 -7.58 2.20
CA GLN A 35 -3.82 -8.19 3.49
C GLN A 35 -3.87 -9.72 3.41
N LEU A 36 -4.87 -10.27 2.71
CA LEU A 36 -4.97 -11.71 2.46
C LEU A 36 -3.77 -12.23 1.66
N LEU A 37 -3.30 -11.49 0.65
CA LEU A 37 -2.08 -11.84 -0.10
C LEU A 37 -0.85 -11.87 0.83
N PHE A 38 -0.64 -10.85 1.67
CA PHE A 38 0.48 -10.85 2.62
C PHE A 38 0.39 -11.97 3.65
N ASN A 39 -0.82 -12.32 4.09
CA ASN A 39 -1.03 -13.42 5.05
C ASN A 39 -0.79 -14.80 4.41
N ALA A 40 -1.19 -14.97 3.14
CA ALA A 40 -0.98 -16.21 2.39
C ALA A 40 0.50 -16.42 2.03
N HIS A 41 1.26 -15.32 1.88
CA HIS A 41 2.64 -15.31 1.44
C HIS A 41 3.52 -14.58 2.47
N PRO A 42 3.77 -15.18 3.66
CA PRO A 42 4.51 -14.52 4.73
C PRO A 42 5.99 -14.33 4.40
N GLU A 43 6.58 -15.18 3.55
CA GLU A 43 7.94 -15.10 3.04
C GLU A 43 7.92 -15.25 1.52
N PRO A 44 7.41 -14.24 0.80
CA PRO A 44 7.21 -14.37 -0.63
C PRO A 44 8.57 -14.48 -1.33
N ASP A 45 8.69 -15.41 -2.27
CA ASP A 45 9.82 -15.47 -3.17
C ASP A 45 9.56 -14.70 -4.47
N HIS A 46 10.61 -14.47 -5.25
CA HIS A 46 10.49 -13.73 -6.51
C HIS A 46 9.53 -14.41 -7.50
N GLY A 47 9.62 -15.73 -7.68
CA GLY A 47 8.81 -16.45 -8.65
C GLY A 47 7.33 -16.47 -8.29
N GLU A 48 7.00 -16.47 -7.00
CA GLU A 48 5.65 -16.32 -6.49
C GLU A 48 5.09 -14.91 -6.75
N VAL A 49 5.81 -13.87 -6.34
CA VAL A 49 5.33 -12.48 -6.53
C VAL A 49 5.22 -12.14 -8.01
N SER A 50 6.17 -12.57 -8.85
CA SER A 50 6.07 -12.38 -10.30
C SER A 50 4.82 -13.05 -10.88
N ARG A 51 4.43 -14.24 -10.42
CA ARG A 51 3.18 -14.91 -10.85
C ARG A 51 1.94 -14.12 -10.43
N ILE A 52 1.91 -13.61 -9.19
CA ILE A 52 0.80 -12.81 -8.67
C ILE A 52 0.65 -11.52 -9.50
N VAL A 53 1.75 -10.78 -9.70
CA VAL A 53 1.78 -9.55 -10.49
C VAL A 53 1.34 -9.82 -11.94
N THR A 54 1.87 -10.88 -12.54
CA THR A 54 1.53 -11.27 -13.91
C THR A 54 0.04 -11.60 -14.05
N GLY A 55 -0.50 -12.43 -13.15
CA GLY A 55 -1.92 -12.78 -13.16
C GLY A 55 -2.82 -11.56 -13.07
N PHE A 56 -2.51 -10.66 -12.12
CA PHE A 56 -3.26 -9.41 -11.95
C PHE A 56 -3.28 -8.56 -13.22
N PHE A 57 -2.13 -8.34 -13.85
CA PHE A 57 -2.05 -7.47 -15.02
C PHE A 57 -2.61 -8.10 -16.29
N LEU A 58 -2.51 -9.41 -16.46
CA LEU A 58 -3.15 -10.13 -17.56
C LEU A 58 -4.68 -10.04 -17.48
N GLU A 59 -5.26 -10.19 -16.29
CA GLU A 59 -6.71 -10.00 -16.08
C GLU A 59 -7.17 -8.57 -16.43
N LYS A 60 -6.27 -7.59 -16.32
CA LYS A 60 -6.48 -6.20 -16.72
C LYS A 60 -6.14 -5.92 -18.19
N GLY A 61 -5.83 -6.94 -18.97
CA GLY A 61 -5.54 -6.83 -20.40
C GLY A 61 -4.22 -6.14 -20.72
N LYS A 62 -3.26 -6.14 -19.79
CA LYS A 62 -1.90 -5.63 -20.05
C LYS A 62 -1.07 -6.64 -20.83
N SER A 63 -0.13 -6.16 -21.64
CA SER A 63 0.79 -7.00 -22.41
C SER A 63 1.89 -7.58 -21.53
N GLU A 64 2.45 -8.72 -21.93
CA GLU A 64 3.59 -9.34 -21.26
C GLU A 64 4.80 -8.38 -21.16
N ALA A 65 5.07 -7.60 -22.22
CA ALA A 65 6.14 -6.61 -22.22
C ALA A 65 5.94 -5.52 -21.14
N PHE A 66 4.70 -5.06 -20.92
CA PHE A 66 4.40 -4.11 -19.84
C PHE A 66 4.63 -4.75 -18.46
N ILE A 67 4.23 -6.02 -18.30
CA ILE A 67 4.35 -6.75 -17.04
C ILE A 67 5.83 -6.96 -16.68
N GLU A 68 6.64 -7.38 -17.66
CA GLU A 68 8.07 -7.55 -17.49
C GLU A 68 8.75 -6.23 -17.10
N ASP A 69 8.44 -5.14 -17.81
CA ASP A 69 8.96 -3.81 -17.51
C ASP A 69 8.57 -3.33 -16.09
N TRP A 70 7.31 -3.55 -15.70
CA TRP A 70 6.84 -3.21 -14.36
C TRP A 70 7.57 -4.00 -13.26
N ILE A 71 7.74 -5.32 -13.44
CA ILE A 71 8.47 -6.19 -12.51
C ILE A 71 9.92 -5.72 -12.37
N ASN A 72 10.60 -5.48 -13.49
CA ASN A 72 11.98 -5.01 -13.50
C ASN A 72 12.13 -3.66 -12.80
N THR A 73 11.22 -2.73 -13.08
CA THR A 73 11.20 -1.40 -12.45
C THR A 73 11.02 -1.49 -10.94
N SER A 74 10.08 -2.30 -10.46
CA SER A 74 9.85 -2.47 -9.01
C SER A 74 11.06 -3.10 -8.32
N LEU A 75 11.72 -4.09 -8.95
CA LEU A 75 12.94 -4.70 -8.42
C LEU A 75 14.11 -3.72 -8.38
N GLU A 76 14.30 -2.94 -9.44
CA GLU A 76 15.34 -1.90 -9.47
C GLU A 76 15.08 -0.85 -8.39
N TYR A 77 13.83 -0.44 -8.22
CA TYR A 77 13.44 0.49 -7.18
C TYR A 77 13.74 -0.05 -5.78
N GLY A 78 13.42 -1.31 -5.50
CA GLY A 78 13.78 -1.97 -4.25
C GLY A 78 15.30 -2.00 -4.02
N ARG A 79 16.08 -2.34 -5.07
CA ARG A 79 17.55 -2.38 -5.00
C ARG A 79 18.16 -1.01 -4.74
N THR A 80 17.67 0.04 -5.39
CA THR A 80 18.15 1.42 -5.16
C THR A 80 17.89 1.90 -3.73
N ARG A 81 16.88 1.35 -3.05
CA ARG A 81 16.59 1.56 -1.62
C ARG A 81 17.41 0.67 -0.69
N GLY A 82 18.33 -0.14 -1.21
CA GLY A 82 19.18 -1.05 -0.45
C GLY A 82 18.50 -2.35 -0.02
N LEU A 83 17.33 -2.67 -0.58
CA LEU A 83 16.65 -3.93 -0.27
C LEU A 83 17.32 -5.10 -0.99
N SER A 84 17.37 -6.24 -0.32
CA SER A 84 17.99 -7.46 -0.85
C SER A 84 17.28 -8.71 -0.30
N GLY A 85 17.58 -9.87 -0.89
CA GLY A 85 17.01 -11.15 -0.42
C GLY A 85 15.48 -11.15 -0.40
N SER A 86 14.90 -11.58 0.72
CA SER A 86 13.44 -11.68 0.93
C SER A 86 12.73 -10.34 1.04
N ASP A 87 13.46 -9.23 1.24
CA ASP A 87 12.84 -7.90 1.30
C ASP A 87 12.43 -7.38 -0.08
N LEU A 88 13.11 -7.84 -1.14
CA LEU A 88 12.80 -7.44 -2.52
C LEU A 88 11.42 -7.93 -2.99
N PRO A 89 11.10 -9.24 -2.93
CA PRO A 89 9.76 -9.72 -3.30
C PRO A 89 8.66 -9.11 -2.44
N ARG A 90 8.90 -8.92 -1.13
CA ARG A 90 7.94 -8.27 -0.23
C ARG A 90 7.68 -6.81 -0.65
N ALA A 91 8.72 -6.07 -1.01
CA ALA A 91 8.59 -4.71 -1.51
C ALA A 91 7.84 -4.67 -2.84
N MET A 92 8.13 -5.59 -3.76
CA MET A 92 7.40 -5.69 -5.04
C MET A 92 5.92 -6.00 -4.86
N LEU A 93 5.56 -6.88 -3.92
CA LEU A 93 4.17 -7.14 -3.57
C LEU A 93 3.49 -5.91 -2.94
N SER A 94 4.24 -5.11 -2.19
CA SER A 94 3.76 -3.84 -1.63
C SER A 94 3.53 -2.79 -2.73
N ASP A 95 4.45 -2.70 -3.70
CA ASP A 95 4.32 -1.82 -4.86
C ASP A 95 3.08 -2.18 -5.70
N LEU A 96 2.75 -3.47 -5.85
CA LEU A 96 1.51 -3.91 -6.47
C LEU A 96 0.29 -3.37 -5.72
N GLY A 97 0.29 -3.46 -4.39
CA GLY A 97 -0.78 -2.89 -3.56
C GLY A 97 -0.94 -1.39 -3.81
N VAL A 98 0.14 -0.62 -3.70
CA VAL A 98 0.14 0.83 -3.94
C VAL A 98 -0.35 1.15 -5.35
N PHE A 99 0.10 0.42 -6.37
CA PHE A 99 -0.36 0.60 -7.74
C PHE A 99 -1.87 0.40 -7.89
N ARG A 100 -2.43 -0.64 -7.25
CA ARG A 100 -3.88 -0.92 -7.26
C ARG A 100 -4.66 0.22 -6.61
N PHE A 101 -4.18 0.72 -5.47
CA PHE A 101 -4.76 1.88 -4.78
C PHE A 101 -4.73 3.13 -5.65
N MET A 102 -3.56 3.47 -6.19
CA MET A 102 -3.39 4.67 -7.02
C MET A 102 -4.27 4.62 -8.26
N SER A 103 -4.29 3.48 -8.96
CA SER A 103 -5.09 3.32 -10.18
C SER A 103 -6.57 3.51 -9.88
N PHE A 104 -7.07 2.92 -8.79
CA PHE A 104 -8.45 3.10 -8.37
C PHE A 104 -8.79 4.57 -8.06
N LEU A 105 -7.91 5.27 -7.34
CA LEU A 105 -8.14 6.70 -7.02
C LEU A 105 -8.11 7.57 -8.28
N LYS A 106 -7.21 7.28 -9.23
CA LYS A 106 -7.19 7.96 -10.54
C LYS A 106 -8.49 7.73 -11.31
N ASP A 107 -9.00 6.50 -11.33
CA ASP A 107 -10.25 6.17 -12.00
C ASP A 107 -11.47 6.90 -11.38
N LYS A 108 -11.37 7.28 -10.11
CA LYS A 108 -12.36 8.10 -9.40
C LYS A 108 -12.16 9.61 -9.55
N GLY A 109 -11.14 10.03 -10.31
CA GLY A 109 -10.91 11.43 -10.65
C GLY A 109 -9.98 12.19 -9.71
N LEU A 110 -9.29 11.50 -8.78
CA LEU A 110 -8.28 12.16 -7.94
C LEU A 110 -7.05 12.53 -8.78
N THR A 111 -6.51 13.71 -8.52
CA THR A 111 -5.25 14.18 -9.14
C THR A 111 -4.03 13.49 -8.50
N ASP A 112 -2.89 13.51 -9.20
CA ASP A 112 -1.64 12.96 -8.68
C ASP A 112 -1.22 13.60 -7.33
N GLU A 113 -1.50 14.88 -7.14
CA GLU A 113 -1.25 15.60 -5.88
C GLU A 113 -2.15 15.08 -4.75
N GLN A 114 -3.45 14.95 -5.01
CA GLN A 114 -4.41 14.42 -4.05
C GLN A 114 -4.08 12.97 -3.66
N ILE A 115 -3.69 12.15 -4.64
CA ILE A 115 -3.26 10.76 -4.40
C ILE A 115 -2.01 10.72 -3.52
N THR A 116 -1.05 11.61 -3.75
CA THR A 116 0.17 11.71 -2.94
C THR A 116 -0.18 12.03 -1.48
N ILE A 117 -1.12 12.95 -1.25
CA ILE A 117 -1.60 13.30 0.10
C ILE A 117 -2.29 12.11 0.75
N VAL A 118 -3.19 11.42 0.04
CA VAL A 118 -3.91 10.24 0.52
C VAL A 118 -2.95 9.11 0.92
N LEU A 119 -1.99 8.78 0.06
CA LEU A 119 -0.99 7.75 0.36
C LEU A 119 -0.13 8.13 1.55
N THR A 120 0.31 9.39 1.64
CA THR A 120 1.09 9.89 2.78
C THR A 120 0.30 9.77 4.08
N GLY A 121 -0.99 10.14 4.06
CA GLY A 121 -1.89 9.96 5.20
C GLY A 121 -2.04 8.50 5.64
N ALA A 122 -2.20 7.58 4.68
CA ALA A 122 -2.31 6.15 4.95
C ALA A 122 -1.03 5.57 5.58
N VAL A 123 0.14 5.93 5.05
CA VAL A 123 1.45 5.51 5.61
C VAL A 123 1.61 6.04 7.04
N GLN A 124 1.24 7.29 7.30
CA GLN A 124 1.30 7.86 8.65
C GLN A 124 0.34 7.15 9.62
N GLN A 125 -0.86 6.76 9.17
CA GLN A 125 -1.80 6.01 9.99
C GLN A 125 -1.25 4.62 10.35
N ALA A 126 -0.68 3.90 9.37
CA ALA A 126 -0.07 2.60 9.58
C ALA A 126 1.15 2.67 10.53
N ALA A 127 1.95 3.75 10.45
CA ALA A 127 3.08 3.97 11.34
C ALA A 127 2.64 4.36 12.77
N SER A 128 1.59 5.17 12.92
CA SER A 128 1.07 5.56 14.25
C SER A 128 0.41 4.39 15.00
N GLY A 129 -0.13 3.39 14.29
CA GLY A 129 -0.70 2.18 14.90
C GLY A 129 0.33 1.20 15.47
N LYS A 130 1.64 1.45 15.31
CA LYS A 130 2.73 0.63 15.86
C LYS A 130 3.37 1.21 17.14
N SER A 131 2.81 2.28 17.70
CA SER A 131 3.36 2.96 18.88
C SER A 131 2.36 3.01 20.04
N GLU A 132 2.05 1.84 20.62
CA GLU A 132 1.63 1.75 22.03
C GLU A 132 2.42 0.63 22.71
N PRO A 133 3.53 0.92 23.41
CA PRO A 133 3.91 0.12 24.55
C PRO A 133 2.97 0.51 25.69
N GLY A 134 2.01 -0.36 25.99
CA GLY A 134 1.24 -0.27 27.23
C GLY A 134 2.17 -0.56 28.40
N ASP A 135 2.81 0.48 28.94
CA ASP A 135 3.53 0.43 30.21
C ASP A 135 2.77 1.26 31.24
N GLY A 136 2.46 0.61 32.37
CA GLY A 136 1.59 1.14 33.39
C GLY A 136 1.14 0.10 34.41
N ASN A 137 1.97 -0.91 34.69
CA ASN A 137 1.74 -1.77 35.85
C ASN A 137 2.23 -1.04 37.10
N GLY A 138 1.38 -0.16 37.64
CA GLY A 138 1.53 0.45 38.95
C GLY A 138 1.26 -0.58 40.05
N GLN A 139 2.22 -1.46 40.31
CA GLN A 139 2.31 -2.22 41.55
C GLN A 139 3.78 -2.30 41.96
N SER A 140 4.17 -1.48 42.94
CA SER A 140 5.22 -1.86 43.88
C SER A 140 4.78 -1.45 45.27
N SER A 141 4.45 -2.47 46.05
CA SER A 141 4.31 -2.43 47.49
C SER A 141 5.67 -2.20 48.17
N CYS A 142 5.55 -1.73 49.42
CA CYS A 142 6.57 -1.54 50.47
C CYS A 142 7.37 -0.23 50.41
#